data_AF-A0A962IV89-F1
#
_entry.id   AF-A0A962IV89-F1
#
_cell.length_a   1.000
_cell.length_b   1.000
_cell.length_c   1.000
_cell.angle_alpha   90.00
_cell.angle_beta   90.00
_cell.angle_gamma   90.00
#
_symmetry.space_group_name_H-M   'P 1'
#
loop_
_entity.id
_entity.type
_entity.pdbx_description
1 polymer ?
#
loop_
_entity_poly.entity_id
_entity_poly.type
_entity_poly.pdbx_seq_one_letter_code
_entity_poly.pdbx_strand_id
1 'polypeptide(L)'
;MQAGEVNITNRQRIQYRTFYFTSFLGASMMLYLALMAWGNQDYFALLGNVIGVALLLTTGLQANKETPPPWTAWPFALYLTAYLTVLCFVGYHKGEALIWLMVVPPVALLILGTRLGLLISTYVFLLLCYSLFYSGQIPDQFMIMEYKIRLCFVYMLVTTLCYAYSYVSDVSEQALQAAAARIENLEQLLPMCAHCKNVRTENGWHSIESYLQQASETTVSHGICPNCLTEHFSDV
;
A
#
# COMPACT_ATOMS: atom_id res chain seq x y z
N MET A 1 8.74 4.58 -28.05
CA MET A 1 8.89 3.82 -26.79
C MET A 1 8.80 4.82 -25.64
N GLN A 2 7.58 5.19 -25.25
CA GLN A 2 7.35 6.00 -24.05
C GLN A 2 7.41 5.07 -22.86
N ALA A 3 8.27 5.39 -21.90
CA ALA A 3 8.36 4.69 -20.63
C ALA A 3 6.97 4.66 -20.00
N GLY A 4 6.47 3.47 -19.69
CA GLY A 4 5.19 3.30 -19.02
C GLY A 4 5.23 4.06 -17.70
N GLU A 5 4.53 5.20 -17.64
CA GLU A 5 4.22 5.86 -16.39
C GLU A 5 3.48 4.86 -15.53
N VAL A 6 4.15 4.37 -14.49
CA VAL A 6 3.51 3.57 -13.44
C VAL A 6 2.51 4.51 -12.79
N ASN A 7 1.24 4.38 -13.16
CA ASN A 7 0.15 5.18 -12.60
C ASN A 7 -0.07 4.75 -11.15
N ILE A 8 0.65 5.38 -10.23
CA ILE A 8 0.54 5.17 -8.79
C ILE A 8 -0.84 5.70 -8.37
N THR A 9 -1.69 4.82 -7.87
CA THR A 9 -3.03 5.23 -7.41
C THR A 9 -2.90 6.25 -6.27
N ASN A 10 -3.83 7.20 -6.17
CA ASN A 10 -3.84 8.20 -5.08
C ASN A 10 -3.71 7.56 -3.68
N ARG A 11 -4.22 6.33 -3.51
CA ARG A 11 -4.09 5.51 -2.29
C ARG A 11 -2.63 5.14 -2.00
N GLN A 12 -1.89 4.61 -2.97
CA GLN A 12 -0.47 4.26 -2.80
C GLN A 12 0.36 5.48 -2.42
N ARG A 13 0.11 6.63 -3.04
CA ARG A 13 0.79 7.89 -2.70
C ARG A 13 0.51 8.34 -1.27
N ILE A 14 -0.74 8.23 -0.81
CA ILE A 14 -1.11 8.54 0.58
C ILE A 14 -0.44 7.55 1.56
N GLN A 15 -0.40 6.26 1.23
CA GLN A 15 0.27 5.24 2.04
C GLN A 15 1.76 5.53 2.18
N TYR A 16 2.48 5.83 1.09
CA TYR A 16 3.91 6.13 1.14
C TYR A 16 4.23 7.44 1.88
N ARG A 17 3.40 8.49 1.73
CA ARG A 17 3.55 9.72 2.54
C ARG A 17 3.29 9.49 4.03
N THR A 18 2.31 8.65 4.35
CA THR A 18 2.02 8.28 5.74
C THR A 18 3.19 7.47 6.32
N PHE A 19 3.74 6.53 5.54
CA PHE A 19 4.92 5.76 5.91
C PHE A 19 6.17 6.62 6.10
N TYR A 20 6.37 7.66 5.27
CA TYR A 20 7.45 8.62 5.46
C TYR A 20 7.36 9.30 6.83
N PHE A 21 6.18 9.78 7.21
CA PHE A 21 5.97 10.45 8.49
C PHE A 21 6.19 9.50 9.68
N THR A 22 5.67 8.27 9.61
CA THR A 22 5.88 7.27 10.67
C THR A 22 7.33 6.81 10.77
N SER A 23 8.07 6.80 9.66
CA SER A 23 9.50 6.46 9.65
C SER A 23 10.34 7.45 10.46
N PHE A 24 10.02 8.74 10.43
CA PHE A 24 10.71 9.75 11.23
C PHE A 24 10.46 9.56 12.73
N LEU A 25 9.21 9.29 13.11
CA LEU A 25 8.84 9.00 14.49
C LEU A 25 9.53 7.71 14.99
N GLY A 26 9.53 6.66 14.17
CA GLY A 26 10.22 5.41 14.47
C GLY A 26 11.73 5.59 14.62
N ALA A 27 12.36 6.37 13.74
CA ALA A 27 13.79 6.67 13.82
C ALA A 27 14.16 7.45 15.09
N SER A 28 13.33 8.43 15.49
CA SER A 28 13.53 9.14 16.76
C SER A 28 13.45 8.21 17.97
N MET A 29 12.50 7.27 17.97
CA MET A 29 12.33 6.29 19.05
C MET A 29 13.52 5.32 19.10
N MET A 30 13.95 4.77 17.96
CA MET A 30 15.12 3.87 17.92
C MET A 30 16.42 4.59 18.29
N LEU A 31 16.57 5.87 17.95
CA LEU A 31 17.71 6.68 18.38
C LEU A 31 17.75 6.83 19.90
N TYR A 32 16.60 7.06 20.54
CA TYR A 32 16.51 7.09 22.00
C TYR A 32 16.92 5.75 22.62
N LEU A 33 16.44 4.62 22.08
CA LEU A 33 16.86 3.29 22.54
C LEU A 33 18.35 3.02 22.33
N ALA A 34 18.93 3.51 21.24
CA ALA A 34 20.36 3.43 20.99
C ALA A 34 21.16 4.19 22.07
N LEU A 35 20.73 5.40 22.43
CA LEU A 35 21.37 6.19 23.49
C LEU A 35 21.26 5.50 24.88
N MET A 36 20.11 4.89 25.17
CA MET A 36 19.94 4.13 26.41
C MET A 36 20.82 2.87 26.43
N ALA A 37 20.92 2.15 25.30
CA ALA A 37 21.80 0.99 25.17
C ALA A 37 23.27 1.36 25.32
N TRP A 38 23.69 2.53 24.80
CA TRP A 38 25.03 3.08 25.03
C TRP A 38 25.30 3.28 26.52
N GLY A 39 24.36 3.89 27.24
CA GLY A 39 24.47 4.12 28.68
C GLY A 39 24.62 2.83 29.51
N ASN A 40 23.98 1.75 29.06
CA ASN A 40 24.03 0.43 29.72
C ASN A 40 25.22 -0.44 29.27
N GLN A 41 26.07 0.04 28.36
CA GLN A 41 27.15 -0.73 27.72
C GLN A 41 26.67 -1.97 26.93
N ASP A 42 25.42 -1.96 26.46
CA ASP A 42 24.82 -3.02 25.66
C ASP A 42 25.10 -2.82 24.17
N TYR A 43 26.31 -3.15 23.73
CA TYR A 43 26.77 -2.91 22.35
C TYR A 43 25.90 -3.61 21.28
N PHE A 44 25.31 -4.77 21.60
CA PHE A 44 24.44 -5.50 20.67
C PHE A 44 23.16 -4.71 20.34
N ALA A 45 22.46 -4.22 21.37
CA ALA A 45 21.27 -3.41 21.20
C ALA A 45 21.60 -2.04 20.59
N LEU A 46 22.74 -1.45 20.94
CA LEU A 46 23.21 -0.21 20.31
C LEU A 46 23.36 -0.38 18.80
N LEU A 47 24.12 -1.39 18.37
CA LEU A 47 24.35 -1.66 16.94
C LEU A 47 23.02 -1.88 16.21
N GLY A 48 22.14 -2.71 16.76
CA GLY A 48 20.83 -2.97 16.17
C GLY A 48 19.95 -1.72 16.07
N ASN A 49 19.86 -0.92 17.12
CA ASN A 49 19.06 0.29 17.04
C ASN A 49 19.63 1.32 16.05
N VAL A 50 20.95 1.47 15.95
CA VAL A 50 21.60 2.36 14.98
C VAL A 50 21.36 1.92 13.53
N ILE A 51 21.47 0.61 13.24
CA ILE A 51 21.16 0.06 11.92
C ILE A 51 19.67 0.28 11.59
N GLY A 52 18.78 0.09 12.58
CA GLY A 52 17.35 0.34 12.44
C GLY A 52 17.02 1.79 12.08
N VAL A 53 17.68 2.76 12.73
CA VAL A 53 17.56 4.20 12.41
C VAL A 53 17.97 4.47 10.97
N ALA A 54 19.14 3.98 10.55
CA ALA A 54 19.65 4.19 9.21
C ALA A 54 18.70 3.61 8.14
N LEU A 55 18.19 2.40 8.36
CA LEU A 55 17.22 1.77 7.46
C LEU A 55 15.90 2.54 7.42
N LEU A 56 15.33 2.92 8.57
CA LEU A 56 14.08 3.70 8.60
C LEU A 56 14.20 5.03 7.86
N LEU A 57 15.30 5.76 8.05
CA LEU A 57 15.50 7.04 7.38
C LEU A 57 15.71 6.86 5.88
N THR A 58 16.49 5.86 5.45
CA THR A 58 16.69 5.60 4.01
C THR A 58 15.40 5.14 3.33
N THR A 59 14.64 4.23 3.93
CA THR A 59 13.33 3.78 3.39
C THR A 59 12.29 4.89 3.42
N GLY A 60 12.28 5.72 4.46
CA GLY A 60 11.42 6.89 4.55
C GLY A 60 11.72 7.92 3.46
N LEU A 61 12.97 8.32 3.30
CA LEU A 61 13.38 9.27 2.25
C LEU A 61 13.07 8.75 0.85
N GLN A 62 13.20 7.44 0.61
CA GLN A 62 12.80 6.82 -0.66
C GLN A 62 11.28 6.85 -0.85
N ALA A 63 10.50 6.63 0.21
CA ALA A 63 9.03 6.72 0.16
C ALA A 63 8.50 8.14 -0.11
N ASN A 64 9.30 9.18 0.15
CA ASN A 64 8.95 10.57 -0.16
C ASN A 64 9.15 10.94 -1.65
N LYS A 65 9.79 10.08 -2.46
CA LYS A 65 9.92 10.32 -3.90
C LYS A 65 8.56 10.21 -4.59
N GLU A 66 8.39 10.90 -5.71
CA GLU A 66 7.13 10.89 -6.46
C GLU A 66 6.76 9.50 -6.99
N THR A 67 7.77 8.70 -7.34
CA THR A 67 7.64 7.30 -7.78
C THR A 67 8.55 6.40 -6.94
N PRO A 68 8.13 6.01 -5.72
CA PRO A 68 8.93 5.12 -4.89
C PRO A 68 8.99 3.72 -5.53
N PRO A 69 10.16 3.06 -5.56
CA PRO A 69 10.24 1.69 -6.04
C PRO A 69 9.40 0.73 -5.17
N PRO A 70 8.87 -0.37 -5.74
CA PRO A 70 8.01 -1.31 -5.01
C PRO A 70 8.71 -2.04 -3.86
N TRP A 71 10.04 -2.08 -3.86
CA TRP A 71 10.86 -2.72 -2.83
C TRP A 71 11.31 -1.78 -1.71
N THR A 72 10.89 -0.52 -1.70
CA THR A 72 11.33 0.51 -0.73
C THR A 72 11.18 0.09 0.73
N ALA A 73 10.10 -0.61 1.09
CA ALA A 73 9.84 -1.01 2.47
C ALA A 73 10.47 -2.36 2.88
N TRP A 74 10.95 -3.16 1.93
CA TRP A 74 11.48 -4.50 2.18
C TRP A 74 12.73 -4.52 3.08
N PRO A 75 13.74 -3.66 2.89
CA PRO A 75 14.96 -3.69 3.70
C PRO A 75 14.66 -3.50 5.19
N PHE A 76 13.79 -2.55 5.52
CA PHE A 76 13.40 -2.31 6.90
C PHE A 76 12.57 -3.45 7.48
N ALA A 77 11.59 -3.99 6.73
CA ALA A 77 10.76 -5.07 7.23
C ALA A 77 11.55 -6.38 7.48
N LEU A 78 12.47 -6.72 6.58
CA LEU A 78 13.37 -7.87 6.75
C LEU A 78 14.33 -7.66 7.92
N TYR A 79 14.87 -6.45 8.04
CA TYR A 79 15.72 -6.10 9.17
C TYR A 79 14.99 -6.19 10.50
N LEU A 80 13.80 -5.60 10.60
CA LEU A 80 13.00 -5.58 11.81
C LEU A 80 12.64 -7.00 12.26
N THR A 81 12.21 -7.85 11.32
CA THR A 81 11.89 -9.26 11.61
C THR A 81 13.14 -10.04 12.04
N ALA A 82 14.27 -9.89 11.35
CA ALA A 82 15.53 -10.53 11.76
C ALA A 82 16.03 -10.04 13.12
N TYR A 83 15.99 -8.74 13.37
CA TYR A 83 16.42 -8.13 14.63
C TYR A 83 15.56 -8.61 15.81
N LEU A 84 14.23 -8.61 15.65
CA LEU A 84 13.31 -9.13 16.68
C LEU A 84 13.50 -10.63 16.92
N THR A 85 13.74 -11.41 15.86
CA THR A 85 14.09 -12.83 15.97
C THR A 85 15.34 -13.02 16.84
N VAL A 86 16.42 -12.29 16.54
CA VAL A 86 17.66 -12.41 17.33
C VAL A 86 17.45 -11.96 18.78
N LEU A 87 16.72 -10.87 19.01
CA LEU A 87 16.40 -10.41 20.37
C LEU A 87 15.63 -11.46 21.19
N CYS A 88 14.72 -12.20 20.55
CA CYS A 88 14.00 -13.30 21.17
C CYS A 88 14.88 -14.50 21.52
N PHE A 89 15.94 -14.78 20.76
CA PHE A 89 16.87 -15.90 21.01
C PHE A 89 18.00 -15.56 21.98
N VAL A 90 18.45 -14.32 21.99
CA VAL A 90 19.50 -13.83 22.92
C VAL A 90 18.92 -13.59 24.32
N GLY A 91 17.59 -13.64 24.49
CA GLY A 91 16.94 -13.51 25.79
C GLY A 91 17.09 -12.10 26.37
N TYR A 92 16.93 -11.07 25.53
CA TYR A 92 17.18 -9.68 25.92
C TYR A 92 16.42 -9.33 27.22
N HIS A 93 17.17 -8.79 28.18
CA HIS A 93 17.06 -9.09 29.61
C HIS A 93 15.77 -8.69 30.36
N LYS A 94 14.72 -8.17 29.72
CA LYS A 94 13.56 -7.59 30.45
C LYS A 94 12.19 -7.76 29.78
N GLY A 95 12.05 -8.61 28.77
CA GLY A 95 10.74 -8.81 28.10
C GLY A 95 10.24 -7.61 27.28
N GLU A 96 10.96 -6.48 27.26
CA GLU A 96 10.64 -5.30 26.45
C GLU A 96 10.56 -5.62 24.96
N ALA A 97 11.38 -6.56 24.48
CA ALA A 97 11.37 -7.03 23.10
C ALA A 97 10.00 -7.62 22.67
N LEU A 98 9.21 -8.17 23.59
CA LEU A 98 7.92 -8.80 23.29
C LEU A 98 6.87 -7.80 22.83
N ILE A 99 6.89 -6.57 23.35
CA ILE A 99 5.93 -5.53 22.96
C ILE A 99 6.20 -5.10 21.52
N TRP A 100 7.47 -5.06 21.10
CA TRP A 100 7.86 -4.67 19.74
C TRP A 100 7.38 -5.65 18.67
N LEU A 101 7.16 -6.93 19.00
CA LEU A 101 6.55 -7.87 18.06
C LEU A 101 5.14 -7.42 17.61
N MET A 102 4.42 -6.65 18.42
CA MET A 102 3.08 -6.15 18.07
C MET A 102 3.09 -5.14 16.92
N VAL A 103 4.24 -4.55 16.62
CA VAL A 103 4.40 -3.62 15.48
C VAL A 103 4.47 -4.38 14.15
N VAL A 104 4.80 -5.66 14.17
CA VAL A 104 5.00 -6.45 12.95
C VAL A 104 3.72 -6.62 12.13
N PRO A 105 2.56 -7.04 12.67
CA PRO A 105 1.36 -7.23 11.85
C PRO A 105 0.86 -5.96 11.14
N PRO A 106 0.78 -4.78 11.80
CA PRO A 106 0.44 -3.54 11.12
C PRO A 106 1.40 -3.19 9.99
N VAL A 107 2.71 -3.24 10.23
CA VAL A 107 3.73 -2.89 9.24
C VAL A 107 3.70 -3.88 8.07
N ALA A 108 3.62 -5.18 8.35
CA ALA A 108 3.67 -6.21 7.34
C ALA A 108 2.39 -6.24 6.47
N LEU A 109 1.20 -6.15 7.06
CA LEU A 109 -0.07 -6.23 6.32
C LEU A 109 -0.38 -4.94 5.54
N LEU A 110 -0.11 -3.77 6.11
CA LEU A 110 -0.46 -2.50 5.47
C LEU A 110 0.51 -2.10 4.35
N ILE A 111 1.79 -2.51 4.44
CA ILE A 111 2.84 -2.01 3.54
C ILE A 111 3.28 -3.08 2.53
N LEU A 112 3.44 -4.34 2.95
CA LEU A 112 3.87 -5.43 2.06
C LEU A 112 2.71 -6.15 1.37
N GLY A 113 1.47 -5.79 1.72
CA GLY A 113 0.24 -6.38 1.20
C GLY A 113 -0.25 -7.59 1.99
N THR A 114 -1.49 -7.99 1.72
CA THR A 114 -2.23 -8.98 2.53
C THR A 114 -1.58 -10.36 2.57
N ARG A 115 -1.16 -10.91 1.42
CA ARG A 115 -0.59 -12.27 1.34
C ARG A 115 0.76 -12.39 2.07
N LEU A 116 1.71 -11.51 1.72
CA LEU A 116 3.04 -11.52 2.32
C LEU A 116 3.01 -11.08 3.78
N GLY A 117 2.22 -10.05 4.09
CA GLY A 117 2.03 -9.57 5.46
C GLY A 117 1.49 -10.64 6.39
N LEU A 118 0.54 -11.46 5.92
CA LEU A 118 -0.01 -12.57 6.71
C LEU A 118 1.03 -13.67 6.94
N LEU A 119 1.85 -14.02 5.94
CA LEU A 119 2.93 -15.00 6.10
C LEU A 119 3.96 -14.54 7.13
N ILE A 120 4.42 -13.29 7.03
CA ILE A 120 5.38 -12.70 7.99
C ILE A 120 4.77 -12.65 9.40
N SER A 121 3.51 -12.21 9.52
CA SER A 121 2.82 -12.13 10.81
C SER A 121 2.64 -13.50 11.46
N THR A 122 2.36 -14.53 10.65
CA THR A 122 2.23 -15.92 11.12
C THR A 122 3.57 -16.47 11.58
N TYR A 123 4.65 -16.22 10.83
CA TYR A 123 6.00 -16.60 11.22
C TYR A 123 6.40 -15.98 12.56
N VAL A 124 6.18 -14.67 12.73
CA VAL A 124 6.49 -13.95 13.96
C VAL A 124 5.61 -14.42 15.14
N PHE A 125 4.36 -14.82 14.89
CA PHE A 125 3.51 -15.44 15.91
C PHE A 125 4.06 -16.79 16.40
N LEU A 126 4.50 -17.65 15.48
CA LEU A 126 5.10 -18.94 15.85
C LEU A 126 6.37 -18.75 16.67
N LEU A 127 7.19 -17.76 16.29
CA LEU A 127 8.38 -17.39 17.03
C LEU A 127 8.06 -16.86 18.43
N LEU A 128 7.03 -16.00 18.55
CA LEU A 128 6.53 -15.52 19.84
C LEU A 128 6.11 -16.69 20.74
N CYS A 129 5.30 -17.62 20.21
CA CYS A 129 4.86 -18.80 20.94
C CYS A 129 6.03 -19.69 21.37
N TYR A 130 7.00 -19.93 20.47
CA TYR A 130 8.20 -20.70 20.79
C TYR A 130 9.01 -20.05 21.92
N SER A 131 9.24 -18.73 21.83
CA SER A 131 9.98 -17.97 22.85
C SER A 131 9.28 -18.01 24.22
N LEU A 132 7.96 -17.80 24.28
CA LEU A 132 7.21 -17.75 25.53
C LEU A 132 7.04 -19.08 26.24
N PHE A 133 6.84 -20.17 25.49
CA PHE A 133 6.43 -21.47 26.05
C PHE A 133 7.56 -22.51 26.08
N TYR A 134 8.52 -22.44 25.18
CA TYR A 134 9.55 -23.47 25.04
C TYR A 134 10.94 -23.02 25.51
N SER A 135 11.32 -21.76 25.27
CA SER A 135 12.73 -21.34 25.41
C SER A 135 13.27 -21.39 26.85
N GLY A 136 12.42 -21.41 27.88
CA GLY A 136 12.84 -21.49 29.29
C GLY A 136 13.78 -20.38 29.78
N GLN A 137 14.13 -19.41 28.91
CA GLN A 137 15.14 -18.39 29.14
C GLN A 137 14.62 -17.19 29.93
N ILE A 138 13.30 -16.97 29.97
CA ILE A 138 12.68 -15.88 30.73
C ILE A 138 12.42 -16.38 32.15
N PRO A 139 13.05 -15.80 33.19
CA PRO A 139 12.79 -16.21 34.57
C PRO A 139 11.30 -16.07 34.90
N ASP A 140 10.67 -17.16 35.38
CA ASP A 140 9.22 -17.22 35.68
C ASP A 140 8.76 -16.18 36.72
N GLN A 141 9.69 -15.53 37.43
CA GLN A 141 9.41 -14.45 38.39
C GLN A 141 8.76 -13.20 37.77
N PHE A 142 8.95 -12.95 36.46
CA PHE A 142 8.42 -11.76 35.79
C PHE A 142 7.10 -11.98 35.01
N MET A 143 6.75 -13.23 34.67
CA MET A 143 5.74 -13.52 33.65
C MET A 143 4.79 -14.65 34.08
N ILE A 144 3.71 -14.28 34.76
CA ILE A 144 2.60 -15.18 35.11
C ILE A 144 2.03 -15.81 33.81
N MET A 145 1.63 -17.08 33.84
CA MET A 145 1.05 -17.79 32.67
C MET A 145 -0.10 -17.02 32.00
N GLU A 146 -0.88 -16.26 32.78
CA GLU A 146 -1.91 -15.36 32.26
C GLU A 146 -1.37 -14.32 31.28
N TYR A 147 -0.21 -13.72 31.56
CA TYR A 147 0.39 -12.71 30.70
C TYR A 147 0.83 -13.31 29.36
N LYS A 148 1.45 -14.50 29.38
CA LYS A 148 1.89 -15.21 28.16
C LYS A 148 0.71 -15.45 27.22
N ILE A 149 -0.41 -15.95 27.76
CA ILE A 149 -1.64 -16.22 27.01
C ILE A 149 -2.26 -14.91 26.49
N ARG A 150 -2.38 -13.88 27.34
CA ARG A 150 -2.91 -12.56 26.93
C ARG A 150 -2.11 -11.96 25.78
N LEU A 151 -0.78 -12.05 25.81
CA LEU A 151 0.08 -11.53 24.76
C LEU A 151 -0.19 -12.23 23.41
N CYS A 152 -0.34 -13.55 23.40
CA CYS A 152 -0.71 -14.30 22.18
C CYS A 152 -2.10 -13.88 21.65
N PHE A 153 -3.09 -13.71 22.53
CA PHE A 153 -4.42 -13.23 22.13
C PHE A 153 -4.37 -11.82 21.55
N VAL A 154 -3.62 -10.90 22.16
CA VAL A 154 -3.45 -9.53 21.65
C VAL A 154 -2.81 -9.57 20.26
N TYR A 155 -1.77 -10.36 20.05
CA TYR A 155 -1.13 -10.49 18.75
C TYR A 155 -2.11 -11.02 17.68
N MET A 156 -2.87 -12.07 18.01
CA MET A 156 -3.86 -12.65 17.11
C MET A 156 -4.97 -11.66 16.77
N LEU A 157 -5.45 -10.91 17.77
CA LEU A 157 -6.46 -9.87 17.60
C LEU A 157 -5.96 -8.73 16.71
N VAL A 158 -4.76 -8.21 16.98
CA VAL A 158 -4.14 -7.15 16.16
C VAL A 158 -3.96 -7.64 14.72
N THR A 159 -3.44 -8.86 14.52
CA THR A 159 -3.27 -9.44 13.19
C THR A 159 -4.60 -9.58 12.45
N THR A 160 -5.64 -10.04 13.14
CA THR A 160 -6.99 -10.21 12.56
C THR A 160 -7.61 -8.86 12.18
N LEU A 161 -7.50 -7.85 13.05
CA LEU A 161 -7.99 -6.49 12.77
C LEU A 161 -7.24 -5.85 11.60
N CYS A 162 -5.91 -5.97 11.58
CA CYS A 162 -5.09 -5.46 10.46
C CYS A 162 -5.42 -6.18 9.15
N TYR A 163 -5.67 -7.49 9.18
CA TYR A 163 -6.07 -8.26 8.01
C TYR A 163 -7.44 -7.79 7.50
N ALA A 164 -8.43 -7.68 8.39
CA ALA A 164 -9.77 -7.20 8.04
C ALA A 164 -9.73 -5.79 7.45
N TYR A 165 -8.96 -4.88 8.06
CA TYR A 165 -8.77 -3.53 7.54
C TYR A 165 -8.14 -3.53 6.14
N SER A 166 -7.06 -4.29 5.95
CA SER A 166 -6.37 -4.38 4.66
C SER A 166 -7.28 -4.95 3.57
N TYR A 167 -8.04 -6.00 3.91
CA TYR A 167 -9.01 -6.61 3.02
C TYR A 167 -10.10 -5.62 2.59
N VAL A 168 -10.73 -4.93 3.55
CA VAL A 168 -11.78 -3.94 3.25
C VAL A 168 -11.24 -2.81 2.37
N SER A 169 -10.01 -2.37 2.64
CA SER A 169 -9.39 -1.29 1.87
C SER A 169 -9.04 -1.69 0.43
N ASP A 170 -8.77 -2.97 0.16
CA ASP A 170 -8.53 -3.45 -1.20
C ASP A 170 -9.82 -3.57 -1.99
N VAL A 171 -10.90 -4.04 -1.35
CA VAL A 171 -12.23 -4.13 -1.97
C VAL A 171 -12.77 -2.74 -2.31
N SER A 172 -12.58 -1.74 -1.43
CA SER A 172 -13.06 -0.38 -1.68
C SER A 172 -12.33 0.28 -2.85
N GLU A 173 -11.03 0.03 -3.03
CA GLU A 173 -10.27 0.53 -4.18
C GLU A 173 -10.77 -0.08 -5.49
N GLN A 174 -11.03 -1.38 -5.53
CA GLN A 174 -11.59 -2.05 -6.71
C GLN A 174 -12.97 -1.48 -7.07
N ALA A 175 -13.82 -1.22 -6.07
CA ALA A 175 -15.13 -0.61 -6.29
C ALA A 175 -15.02 0.82 -6.86
N LEU A 176 -14.08 1.63 -6.34
CA LEU A 176 -13.81 2.98 -6.84
C LEU A 176 -13.29 2.96 -8.27
N GLN A 177 -12.35 2.07 -8.59
CA GLN A 177 -11.82 1.91 -9.94
C GLN A 177 -12.88 1.44 -10.92
N ALA A 178 -13.72 0.48 -10.52
CA ALA A 178 -14.83 0.01 -11.35
C ALA A 178 -15.88 1.10 -11.60
N ALA A 179 -16.19 1.92 -10.60
CA ALA A 179 -17.09 3.05 -10.75
C ALA A 179 -16.51 4.12 -11.69
N ALA A 180 -15.22 4.46 -11.52
CA ALA A 180 -14.52 5.41 -12.38
C ALA A 180 -14.48 4.92 -13.84
N ALA A 181 -14.11 3.65 -14.08
CA ALA A 181 -14.12 3.05 -15.41
C ALA A 181 -15.51 3.04 -16.03
N ARG A 182 -16.58 2.89 -15.23
CA ARG A 182 -17.96 2.96 -15.73
C ARG A 182 -18.35 4.38 -16.16
N ILE A 183 -17.91 5.40 -15.43
CA ILE A 183 -18.11 6.81 -15.82
C ILE A 183 -17.37 7.10 -17.12
N GLU A 184 -16.10 6.69 -17.23
CA GLU A 184 -15.30 6.87 -18.46
C GLU A 184 -15.96 6.18 -19.67
N ASN A 185 -16.50 4.97 -19.50
CA ASN A 185 -17.26 4.30 -20.56
C ASN A 185 -18.59 5.01 -20.91
N LEU A 186 -19.25 5.65 -19.95
CA LEU A 186 -20.46 6.44 -20.22
C LEU A 186 -20.12 7.75 -20.96
N GLU A 187 -18.96 8.35 -20.70
CA GLU A 187 -18.46 9.52 -21.42
C GLU A 187 -18.06 9.21 -22.87
N GLN A 188 -17.79 7.95 -23.21
CA GLN A 188 -17.57 7.51 -24.60
C GLN A 188 -18.87 7.45 -25.44
N LEU A 189 -20.05 7.55 -24.83
CA LEU A 189 -21.31 7.61 -25.56
C LEU A 189 -21.56 9.04 -26.00
N LEU A 190 -21.50 9.33 -27.31
CA LEU A 190 -21.89 10.64 -27.83
C LEU A 190 -23.41 10.85 -27.61
N PRO A 191 -23.82 11.77 -26.72
CA PRO A 191 -25.24 12.06 -26.53
C PRO A 191 -25.77 12.76 -27.79
N MET A 192 -26.42 12.02 -28.67
CA MET A 192 -26.96 12.52 -29.94
C MET A 192 -28.47 12.75 -29.88
N CYS A 193 -28.96 13.77 -30.56
CA CYS A 193 -30.38 14.01 -30.72
C CYS A 193 -31.00 12.91 -31.60
N ALA A 194 -32.03 12.23 -31.12
CA ALA A 194 -32.72 11.19 -31.88
C ALA A 194 -33.39 11.70 -33.16
N HIS A 195 -33.67 13.02 -33.25
CA HIS A 195 -34.32 13.62 -34.40
C HIS A 195 -33.32 14.19 -35.42
N CYS A 196 -32.46 15.12 -34.99
CA CYS A 196 -31.54 15.83 -35.89
C CYS A 196 -30.11 15.29 -35.90
N LYS A 197 -29.78 14.28 -35.09
CA LYS A 197 -28.43 13.67 -34.95
C LYS A 197 -27.31 14.60 -34.48
N ASN A 198 -27.62 15.82 -34.05
CA ASN A 198 -26.66 16.71 -33.42
C ASN A 198 -26.13 16.11 -32.11
N VAL A 199 -24.85 16.35 -31.82
CA VAL A 199 -24.18 15.95 -30.59
C VAL A 199 -24.34 17.04 -29.53
N ARG A 200 -24.69 16.65 -28.30
CA ARG A 200 -24.77 17.57 -27.16
C ARG A 200 -23.40 17.74 -26.51
N THR A 201 -23.00 18.99 -26.31
CA THR A 201 -21.81 19.40 -25.54
C THR A 201 -22.23 20.30 -24.39
N GLU A 202 -21.28 20.67 -23.51
CA GLU A 202 -21.53 21.65 -22.44
C GLU A 202 -22.01 23.02 -22.97
N ASN A 203 -21.56 23.39 -24.18
CA ASN A 203 -21.84 24.70 -24.79
C ASN A 203 -23.08 24.69 -25.71
N GLY A 204 -23.76 23.55 -25.87
CA GLY A 204 -24.96 23.43 -26.70
C GLY A 204 -24.94 22.23 -27.66
N TRP A 205 -25.80 22.28 -28.66
CA TRP A 205 -25.93 21.25 -29.70
C TRP A 205 -25.11 21.61 -30.93
N HIS A 206 -24.27 20.68 -31.38
CA HIS A 206 -23.40 20.86 -32.54
C HIS A 206 -23.64 19.74 -33.56
N SER A 207 -23.41 20.01 -34.84
CA SER A 207 -23.46 18.94 -35.84
C SER A 207 -22.30 17.96 -35.60
N ILE A 208 -22.46 16.71 -36.01
CA ILE A 208 -21.44 15.69 -35.74
C ILE A 208 -20.12 16.01 -36.45
N GLU A 209 -20.17 16.66 -37.61
CA GLU A 209 -19.00 17.10 -38.37
C GLU A 209 -18.22 18.18 -37.61
N SER A 210 -18.92 19.19 -37.10
CA SER A 210 -18.31 20.26 -36.31
C SER A 210 -17.73 19.75 -34.99
N TYR A 211 -18.40 18.78 -34.37
CA TYR A 211 -17.91 18.11 -33.17
C TYR A 211 -16.64 17.29 -33.44
N LEU A 212 -16.63 16.47 -34.51
CA LEU A 212 -15.47 15.65 -34.86
C LEU A 212 -14.25 16.48 -35.26
N GLN A 213 -14.44 17.59 -35.97
CA GLN A 213 -13.35 18.51 -36.30
C GLN A 213 -12.75 19.22 -35.08
N GLN A 214 -13.54 19.48 -34.03
CA GLN A 214 -13.05 20.08 -32.79
C GLN A 214 -12.44 19.06 -31.83
N ALA A 215 -13.06 17.88 -31.72
CA ALA A 215 -12.67 16.84 -30.78
C ALA A 215 -11.54 15.94 -31.30
N SER A 216 -11.33 15.88 -32.62
CA SER A 216 -10.24 15.14 -33.26
C SER A 216 -9.60 16.00 -34.33
N GLU A 217 -8.29 15.89 -34.54
CA GLU A 217 -7.59 16.58 -35.64
C GLU A 217 -7.94 15.99 -37.03
N THR A 218 -9.16 15.48 -37.21
CA THR A 218 -9.62 14.79 -38.42
C THR A 218 -10.45 15.74 -39.28
N THR A 219 -10.14 15.81 -40.57
CA THR A 219 -10.94 16.56 -41.54
C THR A 219 -12.06 15.69 -42.09
N VAL A 220 -13.31 16.15 -41.98
CA VAL A 220 -14.49 15.43 -42.47
C VAL A 220 -14.80 15.85 -43.91
N SER A 221 -14.86 14.88 -44.83
CA SER A 221 -15.30 15.09 -46.22
C SER A 221 -16.67 14.42 -46.46
N HIS A 222 -17.49 15.00 -47.33
CA HIS A 222 -18.79 14.44 -47.69
C HIS A 222 -18.71 13.67 -49.00
N GLY A 223 -19.29 12.47 -49.04
CA GLY A 223 -19.44 11.65 -50.24
C GLY A 223 -20.79 10.92 -50.22
N ILE A 224 -21.28 10.54 -51.39
CA ILE A 224 -22.52 9.77 -51.53
C ILE A 224 -22.14 8.30 -51.76
N CYS A 225 -22.70 7.39 -50.96
CA CYS A 225 -22.48 5.97 -51.16
C CYS A 225 -23.29 5.44 -52.37
N PRO A 226 -22.87 4.34 -53.02
CA PRO A 226 -23.56 3.81 -54.20
C PRO A 226 -25.05 3.52 -53.99
N ASN A 227 -25.44 3.09 -52.77
CA ASN A 227 -26.83 2.83 -52.42
C ASN A 227 -27.67 4.12 -52.46
N CYS A 228 -27.20 5.19 -51.80
CA CYS A 228 -27.90 6.46 -51.78
C CYS A 228 -27.94 7.12 -53.16
N LEU A 229 -26.91 6.93 -53.98
CA LEU A 229 -26.91 7.39 -55.37
C LEU A 229 -28.06 6.75 -56.15
N THR A 230 -28.21 5.42 -56.04
CA THR A 230 -29.24 4.66 -56.75
C THR A 230 -30.65 4.99 -56.25
N GLU A 231 -30.82 5.24 -54.95
CA GLU A 231 -32.13 5.44 -54.31
C GLU A 231 -32.65 6.89 -54.41
N HIS A 232 -31.77 7.88 -54.33
CA HIS A 232 -32.16 9.29 -54.31
C HIS A 232 -31.80 10.07 -55.58
N PHE A 233 -30.94 9.50 -56.42
CA PHE A 233 -30.44 10.12 -57.65
C PHE A 233 -30.52 9.15 -58.84
N SER A 234 -31.61 8.36 -58.91
CA SER A 234 -31.87 7.38 -59.98
C SER A 234 -31.96 7.98 -61.39
N ASP A 235 -32.03 9.31 -61.48
CA ASP A 235 -32.32 10.05 -62.71
C ASP A 235 -31.07 10.72 -63.32
N VAL A 236 -29.88 10.43 -62.76
CA VAL A 236 -28.56 10.89 -63.23
C VAL A 236 -27.77 9.71 -63.78
#